data_AF-A0A0C2JXH2-F1
#
_entry.id   AF-A0A0C2JXH2-F1
#
_cell.length_a   1.000
_cell.length_b   1.000
_cell.length_c   1.000
_cell.angle_alpha   90.00
_cell.angle_beta   90.00
_cell.angle_gamma   90.00
#
_symmetry.space_group_name_H-M   'P 1'
#
loop_
_entity.id
_entity.type
_entity.pdbx_description
1 polymer ?
#
loop_
_entity_poly.entity_id
_entity_poly.type
_entity_poly.pdbx_seq_one_letter_code
_entity_poly.pdbx_strand_id
1 'polypeptide(L)'
;MEISGIMNLPFINAVAFDTEQGRYIFNEKEVGEILLHDDIKNKPVVIISVAGAFRKGKSFLLNFFVRFLTYVSLHGFTNTQEWLGDSEQPLSGFPWRGGSERETTGILLWAQPFVLKHANGDEIVVLLMDTQGAFDSTSSVKDCAIIFAISTMMSSTQIYNISGNLQEDYLAHLHVLFV
;
A
#
# COMPACT_ATOMS: atom_id res chain seq x y z
N MET A 1 -12.04 -8.83 18.86
CA MET A 1 -13.04 -7.78 19.10
C MET A 1 -13.09 -6.99 17.80
N GLU A 2 -14.17 -7.12 17.03
CA GLU A 2 -14.27 -6.49 15.71
C GLU A 2 -14.25 -4.98 15.88
N ILE A 3 -13.42 -4.31 15.07
CA ILE A 3 -13.45 -2.85 14.91
C ILE A 3 -14.70 -2.53 14.08
N SER A 4 -15.88 -2.73 14.67
CA SER A 4 -17.17 -2.48 14.06
C SER A 4 -17.52 -1.00 14.27
N GLY A 5 -17.05 -0.14 13.38
CA GLY A 5 -17.39 1.27 13.46
C GLY A 5 -17.13 2.13 12.23
N ILE A 6 -16.07 1.91 11.44
CA ILE A 6 -15.66 2.93 10.46
C ILE A 6 -15.33 2.45 9.02
N MET A 7 -15.25 1.16 8.69
CA MET A 7 -14.67 0.79 7.37
C MET A 7 -15.65 0.04 6.46
N ASN A 8 -16.48 0.81 5.75
CA ASN A 8 -17.26 0.30 4.61
C ASN A 8 -16.38 -0.07 3.40
N LEU A 9 -15.09 0.31 3.41
CA LEU A 9 -14.10 -0.03 2.39
C LEU A 9 -12.88 -0.66 3.06
N PRO A 10 -12.25 -1.68 2.44
CA PRO A 10 -11.12 -2.37 3.04
C PRO A 10 -9.79 -1.59 2.97
N PHE A 11 -9.82 -0.36 2.44
CA PHE A 11 -8.71 0.57 2.33
C PHE A 11 -9.18 2.00 2.65
N ILE A 12 -8.25 2.85 3.08
CA ILE A 12 -8.45 4.29 3.26
C ILE A 12 -7.57 5.07 2.28
N ASN A 13 -7.96 6.30 1.95
CA ASN A 13 -7.10 7.19 1.19
C ASN A 13 -6.27 8.01 2.19
N ALA A 14 -4.99 7.68 2.37
CA ALA A 14 -4.14 8.38 3.31
C ALA A 14 -3.66 9.74 2.79
N VAL A 15 -3.45 9.85 1.48
CA VAL A 15 -3.04 11.10 0.83
C VAL A 15 -3.86 11.28 -0.43
N ALA A 16 -4.75 12.26 -0.45
CA ALA A 16 -5.60 12.57 -1.59
C ALA A 16 -5.18 13.89 -2.26
N PHE A 17 -5.41 14.03 -3.56
CA PHE A 17 -5.25 15.32 -4.25
C PHE A 17 -6.55 16.12 -4.14
N ASP A 18 -6.50 17.26 -3.47
CA ASP A 18 -7.59 18.22 -3.42
C ASP A 18 -7.57 19.07 -4.69
N THR A 19 -8.57 18.86 -5.56
CA THR A 19 -8.69 19.58 -6.83
C THR A 19 -9.10 21.04 -6.68
N GLU A 20 -9.78 21.41 -5.59
CA GLU A 20 -10.18 22.80 -5.33
C GLU A 20 -8.98 23.63 -4.88
N GLN A 21 -8.11 23.04 -4.04
CA GLN A 21 -6.93 23.69 -3.50
C GLN A 21 -5.66 23.43 -4.31
N GLY A 22 -5.69 22.50 -5.26
CA GLY A 22 -4.57 22.12 -6.13
C GLY A 22 -3.38 21.55 -5.36
N ARG A 23 -3.62 20.81 -4.26
CA ARG A 23 -2.57 20.27 -3.38
C ARG A 23 -2.93 18.90 -2.82
N TYR A 24 -1.89 18.15 -2.43
CA TYR A 24 -2.08 16.91 -1.68
C TYR A 24 -2.43 17.21 -0.22
N ILE A 25 -3.42 16.49 0.31
CA ILE A 25 -3.88 16.56 1.70
C ILE A 25 -3.69 15.18 2.34
N PHE A 26 -3.14 15.19 3.55
CA PHE A 26 -3.02 14.01 4.39
C PHE A 26 -4.29 13.84 5.22
N ASN A 27 -4.92 12.67 5.14
CA ASN A 27 -6.14 12.36 5.88
C ASN A 27 -5.81 11.87 7.29
N GLU A 28 -5.36 12.80 8.14
CA GLU A 28 -4.90 12.53 9.51
C GLU A 28 -5.93 11.76 10.34
N LYS A 29 -7.21 12.08 10.18
CA LYS A 29 -8.30 11.42 10.90
C LYS A 29 -8.37 9.92 10.58
N GLU A 30 -8.47 9.56 9.30
CA GLU A 30 -8.61 8.15 8.87
C GLU A 30 -7.35 7.34 9.21
N VAL A 31 -6.17 7.93 8.99
CA VAL A 31 -4.90 7.28 9.33
C VAL A 31 -4.77 7.12 10.86
N GLY A 32 -5.23 8.12 11.62
CA GLY A 32 -5.24 8.08 13.09
C GLY A 32 -6.17 7.00 13.64
N GLU A 33 -7.34 6.80 13.05
CA GLU A 33 -8.27 5.72 13.44
C GLU A 33 -7.65 4.32 13.30
N ILE A 34 -6.71 4.16 12.37
CA ILE A 34 -5.94 2.93 12.20
C ILE A 34 -4.77 2.90 13.20
N LEU A 35 -3.82 3.82 13.06
CA LEU A 35 -2.51 3.73 13.73
C LEU A 35 -2.53 4.11 15.21
N LEU A 36 -3.52 4.88 15.67
CA LEU A 36 -3.66 5.30 17.07
C LEU A 36 -4.59 4.38 17.87
N HIS A 37 -5.07 3.28 17.27
CA HIS A 37 -5.88 2.29 17.96
C HIS A 37 -5.11 1.68 19.15
N ASP A 38 -5.76 1.57 20.30
CA ASP A 38 -5.12 1.18 21.58
C ASP A 38 -4.36 -0.15 21.49
N ASP A 39 -4.86 -1.09 20.69
CA ASP A 39 -4.25 -2.41 20.48
C ASP A 39 -2.91 -2.38 19.73
N ILE A 40 -2.59 -1.31 19.00
CA ILE A 40 -1.40 -1.25 18.13
C ILE A 40 -0.55 0.02 18.26
N LYS A 41 -1.07 1.11 18.82
CA LYS A 41 -0.41 2.43 18.86
C LYS A 41 0.99 2.48 19.48
N ASN A 42 1.32 1.50 20.32
CA ASN A 42 2.62 1.40 21.01
C ASN A 42 3.51 0.28 20.44
N LYS A 43 3.12 -0.35 19.33
CA LYS A 43 3.87 -1.45 18.70
C LYS A 43 4.74 -0.93 17.56
N PRO A 44 5.88 -1.57 17.25
CA PRO A 44 6.64 -1.25 16.05
C PRO A 44 5.80 -1.48 14.80
N VAL A 45 5.90 -0.55 13.84
CA VAL A 45 5.16 -0.60 12.58
C VAL A 45 6.12 -0.78 11.41
N VAL A 46 5.78 -1.70 10.52
CA VAL A 46 6.39 -1.91 9.20
C VAL A 46 5.39 -1.48 8.16
N ILE A 47 5.80 -0.59 7.27
CA ILE A 47 4.98 -0.11 6.15
C ILE A 47 5.64 -0.62 4.87
N ILE A 48 4.92 -1.49 4.16
CA ILE A 48 5.33 -2.02 2.85
C ILE A 48 4.61 -1.24 1.77
N SER A 49 5.36 -0.47 0.99
CA SER A 49 4.83 0.30 -0.13
C SER A 49 5.17 -0.36 -1.46
N VAL A 50 4.23 -0.32 -2.41
CA VAL A 50 4.50 -0.65 -3.81
C VAL A 50 4.27 0.59 -4.66
N ALA A 51 5.34 1.11 -5.25
CA ALA A 51 5.33 2.26 -6.15
C ALA A 51 5.88 1.89 -7.51
N GLY A 52 5.58 2.67 -8.54
CA GLY A 52 6.02 2.40 -9.91
C GLY A 52 4.98 2.81 -10.95
N ALA A 53 5.28 2.53 -12.21
CA ALA A 53 4.49 3.01 -13.34
C ALA A 53 3.01 2.57 -13.28
N PHE A 54 2.15 3.39 -13.90
CA PHE A 54 0.73 3.09 -14.05
C PHE A 54 0.49 1.81 -14.86
N ARG A 55 -0.58 1.07 -14.50
CA ARG A 55 -0.98 -0.22 -15.10
C ARG A 55 0.07 -1.35 -15.09
N LYS A 56 0.99 -1.37 -14.12
CA LYS A 56 1.99 -2.45 -14.00
C LYS A 56 1.67 -3.51 -12.93
N GLY A 57 0.42 -3.58 -12.44
CA GLY A 57 0.00 -4.65 -11.53
C GLY A 57 0.36 -4.46 -10.05
N LYS A 58 0.55 -3.21 -9.59
CA LYS A 58 0.89 -2.91 -8.17
C LYS A 58 -0.17 -3.41 -7.18
N SER A 59 -1.42 -2.98 -7.36
CA SER A 59 -2.54 -3.39 -6.51
C SER A 59 -2.81 -4.90 -6.60
N PHE A 60 -2.57 -5.49 -7.77
CA PHE A 60 -2.65 -6.95 -7.96
C PHE A 60 -1.61 -7.69 -7.10
N LEU A 61 -0.35 -7.24 -7.11
CA LEU A 61 0.70 -7.77 -6.23
C LEU A 61 0.35 -7.59 -4.75
N LEU A 62 -0.10 -6.40 -4.36
CA LEU A 62 -0.49 -6.10 -2.98
C LEU A 62 -1.64 -6.97 -2.48
N ASN A 63 -2.57 -7.36 -3.35
CA ASN A 63 -3.67 -8.24 -2.94
C ASN A 63 -3.19 -9.66 -2.62
N PHE A 64 -2.10 -10.14 -3.25
CA PHE A 64 -1.45 -11.36 -2.79
C PHE A 64 -0.80 -11.19 -1.42
N PHE A 65 -0.26 -10.01 -1.12
CA PHE A 65 0.28 -9.72 0.22
C PHE A 65 -0.83 -9.66 1.26
N VAL A 66 -1.98 -9.05 0.95
CA VAL A 66 -3.18 -9.08 1.81
C VAL A 66 -3.56 -10.53 2.11
N ARG A 67 -3.64 -11.38 1.08
CA ARG A 67 -4.01 -12.79 1.23
C ARG A 67 -2.99 -13.54 2.11
N PHE A 68 -1.70 -13.38 1.84
CA PHE A 68 -0.62 -13.98 2.62
C PHE A 68 -0.63 -13.52 4.09
N LEU A 69 -0.68 -12.21 4.33
CA LEU A 69 -0.65 -11.64 5.69
C LEU A 69 -1.91 -12.00 6.49
N THR A 70 -3.07 -12.11 5.82
CA THR A 70 -4.30 -12.63 6.44
C THR A 70 -4.14 -14.09 6.86
N TYR A 71 -3.55 -14.93 6.01
CA TYR A 71 -3.28 -16.32 6.37
C TYR A 71 -2.32 -16.41 7.57
N VAL A 72 -1.21 -15.68 7.52
CA VAL A 72 -0.17 -15.70 8.57
C VAL A 72 -0.70 -15.14 9.89
N SER A 73 -1.54 -14.11 9.88
CA SER A 73 -2.13 -13.56 11.12
C SER A 73 -3.07 -14.54 11.81
N LEU A 74 -3.73 -15.44 11.05
CA LEU A 74 -4.66 -16.44 11.57
C LEU A 74 -3.98 -17.76 11.96
N HIS A 75 -2.98 -18.20 11.20
CA HIS A 75 -2.39 -19.56 11.34
C HIS A 75 -0.94 -19.55 11.79
N GLY A 76 -0.28 -18.39 11.83
CA GLY A 76 1.17 -18.28 11.95
C GLY A 76 1.89 -18.54 10.63
N PHE A 77 3.19 -18.27 10.59
CA PHE A 77 4.00 -18.49 9.40
C PHE A 77 4.33 -19.98 9.24
N THR A 78 3.97 -20.54 8.09
CA THR A 78 4.30 -21.92 7.68
C THR A 78 4.87 -21.91 6.26
N ASN A 79 5.79 -22.83 5.95
CA ASN A 79 6.36 -23.00 4.60
C ASN A 79 5.40 -23.71 3.62
N THR A 80 4.10 -23.52 3.77
CA THR A 80 3.06 -24.14 2.92
C THR A 80 2.60 -23.15 1.85
N GLN A 81 2.00 -23.67 0.78
CA GLN A 81 1.36 -22.84 -0.27
C GLN A 81 -0.14 -22.64 -0.04
N GLU A 82 -0.66 -23.10 1.10
CA GLU A 82 -2.10 -23.06 1.44
C GLU A 82 -2.64 -21.62 1.48
N TRP A 83 -1.80 -20.65 1.84
CA TRP A 83 -2.14 -19.23 1.84
C TRP A 83 -2.53 -18.71 0.45
N LEU A 84 -2.07 -19.34 -0.64
CA LEU A 84 -2.34 -18.87 -2.00
C LEU A 84 -3.83 -19.03 -2.35
N GLY A 85 -4.56 -19.90 -1.65
CA GLY A 85 -5.96 -20.21 -1.91
C GLY A 85 -6.16 -21.11 -3.12
N ASP A 86 -7.42 -21.40 -3.42
CA ASP A 86 -7.80 -22.19 -4.59
C ASP A 86 -7.63 -21.36 -5.89
N SER A 87 -7.36 -22.02 -7.01
CA SER A 87 -7.22 -21.37 -8.33
C SER A 87 -8.50 -20.65 -8.76
N GLU A 88 -9.65 -21.11 -8.29
CA GLU A 88 -10.96 -20.49 -8.56
C GLU A 88 -11.31 -19.36 -7.58
N GLN A 89 -10.51 -19.16 -6.51
CA GLN A 89 -10.81 -18.15 -5.50
C GLN A 89 -10.40 -16.74 -5.97
N PRO A 90 -11.35 -15.81 -6.15
CA PRO A 90 -11.05 -14.48 -6.66
C PRO A 90 -10.16 -13.69 -5.70
N LEU A 91 -9.28 -12.86 -6.27
CA LEU A 91 -8.38 -12.00 -5.52
C LEU A 91 -9.10 -10.70 -5.10
N SER A 92 -9.35 -10.57 -3.80
CA SER A 92 -9.92 -9.37 -3.17
C SER A 92 -8.83 -8.53 -2.50
N GLY A 93 -9.12 -7.23 -2.32
CA GLY A 93 -8.22 -6.31 -1.64
C GLY A 93 -8.35 -4.88 -2.16
N PHE A 94 -7.21 -4.23 -2.38
CA PHE A 94 -7.12 -2.96 -3.10
C PHE A 94 -7.84 -3.03 -4.45
N PRO A 95 -8.46 -1.92 -4.89
CA PRO A 95 -9.20 -1.89 -6.14
C PRO A 95 -8.23 -2.14 -7.30
N TRP A 96 -8.56 -3.13 -8.13
CA TRP A 96 -7.80 -3.48 -9.31
C TRP A 96 -8.75 -3.95 -10.41
N ARG A 97 -8.56 -3.46 -11.64
CA ARG A 97 -9.32 -3.90 -12.83
C ARG A 97 -8.42 -3.86 -14.06
N GLY A 98 -8.68 -4.71 -15.04
CA GLY A 98 -8.14 -4.52 -16.40
C GLY A 98 -8.82 -3.33 -17.08
N GLY A 99 -8.09 -2.54 -17.87
CA GLY A 99 -8.65 -1.38 -18.58
C GLY A 99 -7.64 -0.23 -18.77
N SER A 100 -8.09 0.90 -19.30
CA SER A 100 -7.29 2.12 -19.49
C SER A 100 -7.52 3.20 -18.42
N GLU A 101 -8.66 3.16 -17.72
CA GLU A 101 -9.06 4.22 -16.76
C GLU A 101 -8.34 4.13 -15.41
N ARG A 102 -8.34 5.21 -14.64
CA ARG A 102 -7.64 5.27 -13.35
C ARG A 102 -8.47 4.61 -12.25
N GLU A 103 -7.79 3.97 -11.32
CA GLU A 103 -8.41 3.39 -10.11
C GLU A 103 -7.84 4.03 -8.84
N THR A 104 -6.50 4.12 -8.73
CA THR A 104 -5.83 4.68 -7.53
C THR A 104 -5.38 6.12 -7.77
N THR A 105 -5.88 7.06 -6.95
CA THR A 105 -5.41 8.46 -6.88
C THR A 105 -4.80 8.71 -5.51
N GLY A 106 -3.57 9.22 -5.47
CA GLY A 106 -2.85 9.49 -4.23
C GLY A 106 -2.19 8.25 -3.59
N ILE A 107 -2.33 8.09 -2.27
CA ILE A 107 -1.78 6.95 -1.51
C ILE A 107 -2.91 6.26 -0.75
N LEU A 108 -3.11 4.97 -1.00
CA LEU A 108 -4.05 4.13 -0.27
C LEU A 108 -3.32 3.31 0.79
N LEU A 109 -3.93 3.18 1.97
CA LEU A 109 -3.49 2.25 2.99
C LEU A 109 -4.53 1.14 3.13
N TRP A 110 -4.05 -0.08 3.34
CA TRP A 110 -4.93 -1.18 3.75
C TRP A 110 -5.46 -0.88 5.14
N ALA A 111 -6.77 -0.94 5.28
CA ALA A 111 -7.43 -0.32 6.42
C ALA A 111 -7.29 -1.13 7.71
N GLN A 112 -7.07 -2.45 7.59
CA GLN A 112 -6.91 -3.37 8.71
C GLN A 112 -5.44 -3.78 8.89
N PRO A 113 -4.73 -3.27 9.92
CA PRO A 113 -3.34 -3.63 10.18
C PRO A 113 -3.18 -5.12 10.49
N PHE A 114 -2.10 -5.72 10.00
CA PHE A 114 -1.76 -7.11 10.30
C PHE A 114 -0.82 -7.15 11.50
N VAL A 115 -1.27 -7.71 12.63
CA VAL A 115 -0.41 -7.92 13.80
C VAL A 115 0.23 -9.30 13.69
N LEU A 116 1.54 -9.34 13.53
CA LEU A 116 2.32 -10.57 13.42
C LEU A 116 3.14 -10.79 14.70
N LYS A 117 3.23 -12.04 15.15
CA LYS A 117 4.06 -12.43 16.29
C LYS A 117 5.41 -12.94 15.80
N HIS A 118 6.49 -12.36 16.31
CA HIS A 118 7.83 -12.83 16.09
C HIS A 118 8.13 -14.05 17.00
N ALA A 119 9.16 -14.85 16.65
CA ALA A 119 9.51 -16.07 17.37
C ALA A 119 9.93 -15.82 18.84
N ASN A 120 10.37 -14.61 19.17
CA ASN A 120 10.71 -14.18 20.52
C ASN A 120 9.49 -13.70 21.34
N GLY A 121 8.29 -13.66 20.76
CA GLY A 121 7.06 -13.19 21.40
C GLY A 121 6.71 -11.73 21.15
N ASP A 122 7.59 -10.94 20.52
CA ASP A 122 7.30 -9.55 20.19
C ASP A 122 6.25 -9.46 19.07
N GLU A 123 5.42 -8.44 19.12
CA GLU A 123 4.41 -8.17 18.10
C GLU A 123 4.84 -7.00 17.21
N ILE A 124 4.66 -7.18 15.91
CA ILE A 124 4.91 -6.16 14.89
C ILE A 124 3.64 -5.91 14.08
N VAL A 125 3.40 -4.66 13.75
CA VAL A 125 2.26 -4.24 12.96
C VAL A 125 2.71 -4.05 11.53
N VAL A 126 2.09 -4.72 10.58
CA VAL A 126 2.37 -4.57 9.14
C VAL A 126 1.21 -3.82 8.49
N LEU A 127 1.52 -2.72 7.83
CA LEU A 127 0.61 -1.99 6.95
C LEU A 127 1.07 -2.12 5.49
N LEU A 128 0.08 -2.23 4.60
CA LEU A 128 0.30 -2.21 3.16
C LEU A 128 -0.10 -0.85 2.59
N MET A 129 0.72 -0.34 1.68
CA MET A 129 0.52 0.95 1.02
C MET A 129 0.55 0.77 -0.50
N ASP A 130 -0.57 1.08 -1.15
CA ASP A 130 -0.66 1.16 -2.62
C ASP A 130 -0.52 2.62 -3.04
N THR A 131 0.36 2.89 -4.01
CA THR A 131 0.51 4.25 -4.53
C THR A 131 -0.16 4.39 -5.88
N GLN A 132 -0.59 5.62 -6.19
CA GLN A 132 -0.88 6.00 -7.56
C GLN A 132 0.30 5.64 -8.47
N GLY A 133 -0.02 5.13 -9.66
CA GLY A 133 0.99 4.85 -10.66
C GLY A 133 1.55 6.13 -11.27
N ALA A 134 2.87 6.24 -11.32
CA ALA A 134 3.52 7.33 -12.05
C ALA A 134 3.30 7.19 -13.57
N PHE A 135 3.39 8.31 -14.29
CA PHE A 135 3.39 8.37 -15.77
C PHE A 135 2.09 7.94 -16.46
N ASP A 136 0.94 8.26 -15.86
CA ASP A 136 -0.32 8.22 -16.59
C ASP A 136 -0.56 9.54 -17.36
N SER A 137 -1.52 9.53 -18.29
CA SER A 137 -1.71 10.61 -19.26
C SER A 137 -2.19 11.94 -18.67
N THR A 138 -2.52 12.00 -17.37
CA THR A 138 -3.10 13.22 -16.77
C THR A 138 -2.44 13.68 -15.47
N SER A 139 -1.38 13.01 -15.00
CA SER A 139 -0.59 13.47 -13.84
C SER A 139 0.69 14.15 -14.30
N SER A 140 1.08 15.23 -13.63
CA SER A 140 2.38 15.84 -13.91
C SER A 140 3.53 14.98 -13.37
N VAL A 141 4.73 15.16 -13.91
CA VAL A 141 5.96 14.54 -13.37
C VAL A 141 6.16 14.93 -11.90
N LYS A 142 5.76 16.16 -11.54
CA LYS A 142 5.83 16.66 -10.16
C LYS A 142 4.89 15.90 -9.23
N ASP A 143 3.67 15.61 -9.65
CA ASP A 143 2.69 14.85 -8.87
C ASP A 143 3.19 13.42 -8.59
N CYS A 144 3.74 12.78 -9.63
CA CYS A 144 4.35 11.46 -9.51
C CYS A 144 5.53 11.46 -8.53
N ALA A 145 6.40 12.48 -8.61
CA ALA A 145 7.53 12.63 -7.70
C ALA A 145 7.08 12.86 -6.25
N ILE A 146 6.05 13.67 -6.01
CA ILE A 146 5.51 13.92 -4.66
C ILE A 146 4.96 12.62 -4.07
N ILE A 147 4.12 11.88 -4.80
CA ILE A 147 3.56 10.61 -4.31
C ILE A 147 4.65 9.60 -4.00
N PHE A 148 5.63 9.48 -4.90
CA PHE A 148 6.75 8.56 -4.69
C PHE A 148 7.63 8.98 -3.51
N ALA A 149 7.91 10.27 -3.34
CA ALA A 149 8.67 10.79 -2.21
C ALA A 149 7.98 10.46 -0.88
N ILE A 150 6.68 10.78 -0.79
CA ILE A 150 5.88 10.53 0.42
C ILE A 150 5.83 9.03 0.72
N SER A 151 5.56 8.18 -0.27
CA SER A 151 5.52 6.73 -0.06
C SER A 151 6.85 6.16 0.40
N THR A 152 7.95 6.67 -0.14
CA THR A 152 9.31 6.26 0.23
C THR A 152 9.66 6.70 1.64
N MET A 153 9.34 7.94 2.02
CA MET A 153 9.60 8.45 3.38
C MET A 153 8.75 7.78 4.45
N MET A 154 7.50 7.40 4.12
CA MET A 154 6.61 6.72 5.05
C MET A 154 6.88 5.22 5.16
N SER A 155 7.45 4.59 4.14
CA SER A 155 7.64 3.14 4.11
C SER A 155 8.96 2.71 4.74
N SER A 156 8.93 1.60 5.46
CA SER A 156 10.15 0.89 5.87
C SER A 156 10.69 0.01 4.74
N THR A 157 9.80 -0.40 3.83
CA THR A 157 10.15 -1.21 2.65
C THR A 157 9.43 -0.63 1.44
N GLN A 158 10.19 -0.10 0.49
CA GLN A 158 9.68 0.39 -0.79
C GLN A 158 9.96 -0.64 -1.89
N ILE A 159 8.91 -1.20 -2.46
CA ILE A 159 8.98 -2.04 -3.67
C ILE A 159 8.78 -1.13 -4.87
N TYR A 160 9.77 -1.10 -5.75
CA TYR A 160 9.69 -0.36 -7.00
C TYR A 160 9.34 -1.31 -8.15
N ASN A 161 8.08 -1.23 -8.60
CA ASN A 161 7.50 -2.12 -9.59
C ASN A 161 7.73 -1.60 -11.02
N ILE A 162 8.66 -2.23 -11.71
CA ILE A 162 9.05 -1.93 -13.09
C ILE A 162 8.55 -3.03 -14.02
N SER A 163 8.08 -2.65 -15.20
CA SER A 163 7.67 -3.58 -16.25
C SER A 163 8.67 -3.55 -17.40
N GLY A 164 9.21 -4.71 -17.74
CA GLY A 164 10.31 -4.82 -18.69
C GLY A 164 11.65 -4.54 -18.02
N ASN A 165 12.51 -3.78 -18.69
CA ASN A 165 13.86 -3.51 -18.20
C ASN A 165 13.92 -2.24 -17.33
N LEU A 166 14.88 -2.23 -16.41
CA LEU A 166 15.31 -1.02 -15.73
C LEU A 166 15.97 -0.08 -16.75
N GLN A 167 15.28 1.00 -17.06
CA GLN A 167 15.75 2.07 -17.95
C GLN A 167 16.29 3.26 -17.12
N GLU A 168 17.13 4.06 -17.76
CA GLU A 168 17.88 5.15 -17.12
C GLU A 168 16.96 6.30 -16.67
N ASP A 169 15.82 6.49 -17.32
CA ASP A 169 14.76 7.41 -16.93
C ASP A 169 14.19 7.07 -15.54
N TYR A 170 13.92 5.80 -15.25
CA TYR A 170 13.48 5.36 -13.92
C TYR A 170 14.53 5.64 -12.83
N LEU A 171 15.82 5.51 -13.16
CA LEU A 171 16.93 5.83 -12.25
C LEU A 171 17.08 7.33 -12.02
N ALA A 172 16.87 8.15 -13.06
CA ALA A 172 16.86 9.61 -12.92
C ALA A 172 15.73 10.07 -11.97
N HIS A 173 14.56 9.42 -12.03
CA HIS A 173 13.47 9.70 -11.10
C HIS A 173 13.80 9.33 -9.65
N LEU A 174 14.47 8.19 -9.43
CA LEU A 174 15.00 7.83 -8.11
C LEU A 174 16.03 8.86 -7.62
N HIS A 175 16.96 9.29 -8.48
CA HIS A 175 18.02 10.24 -8.11
C HIS A 175 17.48 11.61 -7.66
N VAL A 176 16.42 12.12 -8.29
CA VAL A 176 15.78 13.41 -7.91
C VAL A 176 15.20 13.40 -6.49
N LEU A 177 15.03 12.23 -5.88
CA LEU A 177 14.45 12.10 -4.55
C LEU A 177 15.49 11.97 -3.43
N PHE A 178 16.74 11.69 -3.77
CA PHE A 178 17.82 11.43 -2.82
C PHE A 178 18.94 12.47 -2.85
N VAL A 179 18.77 13.56 -3.60
CA VAL A 179 19.71 14.69 -3.72
C VAL A 179 18.96 16.00 -3.56
#